data_AF-A0A2Z6NNN8-F1
#
_entry.id   AF-A0A2Z6NNN8-F1
#
_cell.length_a   1.000
_cell.length_b   1.000
_cell.length_c   1.000
_cell.angle_alpha   90.00
_cell.angle_beta   90.00
_cell.angle_gamma   90.00
#
_symmetry.space_group_name_H-M   'P 1'
#
loop_
_entity.id
_entity.type
_entity.pdbx_description
1 polymer ?
#
loop_
_entity_poly.entity_id
_entity_poly.type
_entity_poly.pdbx_seq_one_letter_code
_entity_poly.pdbx_strand_id
1 'polypeptide(L)'
;MNAVNENDGVVGNWYTSIVHQISIYGVAAGYCLSASLLSIINKWAVMKFPFPGALTALQYFTSAAGVLLCGWLKHVVTTIELNTWGLVLYNNIEALLLFPLELLIMGELKKIQHEITDESDWHSFPVILPVALSCLFGLAISFFGFSCRRAISATGFTVLGIVNKLLTVMINLVIWDKHSTWVGTVGLLICMLGGVMYQQSTSKPKDAKQVTVEEKEEEQLKLLEMQANSETDISDIEVNKSREGN
;
A
#
# COMPACT_ATOMS: atom_id res chain seq x y z
N MET A 1 -42.82 7.06 27.62
CA MET A 1 -41.82 6.02 27.29
C MET A 1 -41.94 5.76 25.80
N ASN A 2 -41.02 6.36 25.01
CA ASN A 2 -40.95 6.06 23.59
C ASN A 2 -40.24 4.72 23.46
N ALA A 3 -40.94 3.72 22.92
CA ALA A 3 -40.32 2.47 22.53
C ALA A 3 -39.26 2.80 21.46
N VAL A 4 -37.99 2.69 21.83
CA VAL A 4 -36.90 2.62 20.87
C VAL A 4 -37.18 1.36 20.05
N ASN A 5 -37.53 1.55 18.79
CA ASN A 5 -37.98 0.50 17.90
C ASN A 5 -36.78 -0.42 17.63
N GLU A 6 -36.80 -1.63 18.18
CA GLU A 6 -35.72 -2.62 18.08
C GLU A 6 -35.35 -2.93 16.61
N ASN A 7 -36.31 -2.72 15.69
CA ASN A 7 -36.13 -2.78 14.25
C ASN A 7 -35.17 -1.72 13.69
N ASP A 8 -35.08 -0.52 14.29
CA ASP A 8 -34.15 0.54 13.83
C ASP A 8 -32.69 0.16 14.14
N GLY A 9 -32.46 -0.59 15.23
CA GLY A 9 -31.15 -1.14 15.58
C GLY A 9 -30.71 -2.25 14.62
N VAL A 10 -31.63 -3.16 14.25
CA VAL A 10 -31.36 -4.24 13.29
C VAL A 10 -31.14 -3.68 11.87
N VAL A 11 -31.96 -2.70 11.46
CA VAL A 11 -31.83 -2.01 10.16
C VAL A 11 -30.58 -1.13 10.08
N GLY A 12 -30.15 -0.52 11.18
CA GLY A 12 -28.86 0.17 11.25
C GLY A 12 -27.67 -0.80 11.09
N ASN A 13 -27.75 -1.97 11.72
CA ASN A 13 -26.62 -2.90 11.83
C ASN A 13 -26.37 -3.72 10.54
N TRP A 14 -27.41 -4.09 9.78
CA TRP A 14 -27.20 -4.75 8.47
C TRP A 14 -26.69 -3.76 7.41
N TYR A 15 -27.15 -2.50 7.44
CA TYR A 15 -26.69 -1.46 6.52
C TYR A 15 -25.20 -1.17 6.73
N THR A 16 -24.77 -0.96 7.96
CA THR A 16 -23.34 -0.75 8.28
C THR A 16 -22.49 -1.96 7.90
N SER A 17 -23.01 -3.18 8.10
CA SER A 17 -22.34 -4.42 7.69
C SER A 17 -22.16 -4.51 6.17
N ILE A 18 -23.20 -4.20 5.38
CA ILE A 18 -23.12 -4.21 3.92
C ILE A 18 -22.17 -3.12 3.41
N VAL A 19 -22.28 -1.90 3.93
CA VAL A 19 -21.40 -0.79 3.55
C VAL A 19 -19.94 -1.14 3.85
N HIS A 20 -19.68 -1.78 5.00
CA HIS A 20 -18.34 -2.24 5.35
C HIS A 20 -17.82 -3.29 4.37
N GLN A 21 -18.63 -4.29 4.02
CA GLN A 21 -18.26 -5.31 3.03
C GLN A 21 -17.98 -4.70 1.65
N ILE A 22 -18.85 -3.80 1.17
CA ILE A 22 -18.65 -3.08 -0.10
C ILE A 22 -17.32 -2.30 -0.08
N SER A 23 -17.00 -1.65 1.03
CA SER A 23 -15.72 -0.93 1.19
C SER A 23 -14.52 -1.88 1.09
N ILE A 24 -14.55 -3.03 1.77
CA ILE A 24 -13.48 -4.04 1.70
C ILE A 24 -13.30 -4.55 0.26
N TYR A 25 -14.38 -4.99 -0.39
CA TYR A 25 -14.32 -5.50 -1.76
C TYR A 25 -13.89 -4.43 -2.75
N GLY A 26 -14.31 -3.18 -2.56
CA GLY A 26 -13.90 -2.04 -3.37
C GLY A 26 -12.40 -1.76 -3.28
N VAL A 27 -11.84 -1.77 -2.06
CA VAL A 27 -10.39 -1.60 -1.84
C VAL A 27 -9.60 -2.77 -2.44
N ALA A 28 -10.07 -4.01 -2.27
CA ALA A 28 -9.44 -5.19 -2.85
C ALA A 28 -9.45 -5.15 -4.39
N ALA A 29 -10.58 -4.78 -4.99
CA ALA A 29 -10.70 -4.61 -6.45
C ALA A 29 -9.79 -3.49 -6.96
N GLY A 30 -9.74 -2.36 -6.26
CA GLY A 30 -8.83 -1.24 -6.58
C GLY A 30 -7.35 -1.67 -6.52
N TYR A 31 -6.97 -2.45 -5.51
CA TYR A 31 -5.62 -3.04 -5.43
C TYR A 31 -5.32 -3.96 -6.62
N CYS A 32 -6.22 -4.89 -6.95
CA CYS A 32 -6.01 -5.80 -8.07
C CYS A 32 -5.92 -5.08 -9.43
N LEU A 33 -6.82 -4.13 -9.67
CA LEU A 33 -6.82 -3.36 -10.92
C LEU A 33 -5.55 -2.52 -11.05
N SER A 34 -5.17 -1.81 -9.99
CA SER A 34 -3.95 -0.99 -10.00
C SER A 34 -2.68 -1.81 -10.18
N ALA A 35 -2.55 -2.95 -9.48
CA ALA A 35 -1.39 -3.82 -9.59
C ALA A 35 -1.27 -4.50 -10.96
N SER A 36 -2.39 -4.91 -11.54
CA SER A 36 -2.42 -5.52 -12.88
C SER A 36 -2.02 -4.53 -13.96
N LEU A 37 -2.60 -3.32 -13.94
CA LEU A 37 -2.28 -2.25 -14.89
C LEU A 37 -0.83 -1.78 -14.74
N LEU A 38 -0.34 -1.64 -13.50
CA LEU A 38 1.04 -1.25 -13.23
C LEU A 38 2.04 -2.23 -13.86
N SER A 39 1.77 -3.54 -13.80
CA SER A 39 2.66 -4.55 -14.40
C SER A 39 2.80 -4.38 -15.92
N ILE A 40 1.70 -4.05 -16.60
CA ILE A 40 1.66 -3.85 -18.05
C ILE A 40 2.33 -2.51 -18.42
N ILE A 41 2.01 -1.45 -17.68
CA ILE A 41 2.59 -0.13 -17.89
C ILE A 41 4.09 -0.15 -17.60
N ASN A 42 4.55 -0.86 -16.57
CA ASN A 42 5.98 -1.04 -16.28
C ASN A 42 6.68 -1.74 -17.42
N LYS A 43 6.08 -2.79 -18.00
CA LYS A 43 6.63 -3.44 -19.20
C LYS A 43 6.74 -2.46 -20.36
N TRP A 44 5.71 -1.64 -20.58
CA TRP A 44 5.72 -0.62 -21.63
C TRP A 44 6.77 0.49 -21.38
N ALA A 45 6.88 0.95 -20.14
CA ALA A 45 7.86 1.93 -19.71
C ALA A 45 9.29 1.40 -19.91
N VAL A 46 9.59 0.17 -19.50
CA VAL A 46 10.94 -0.40 -19.63
C VAL A 46 11.37 -0.58 -21.10
N MET A 47 10.42 -0.77 -22.03
CA MET A 47 10.74 -0.79 -23.47
C MET A 47 11.19 0.58 -24.02
N LYS A 48 10.88 1.68 -23.33
CA LYS A 48 11.21 3.06 -23.71
C LYS A 48 12.25 3.71 -22.79
N PHE A 49 12.31 3.25 -21.55
CA PHE A 49 13.16 3.71 -20.46
C PHE A 49 13.80 2.47 -19.81
N PRO A 50 14.92 1.97 -20.34
CA PRO A 50 15.46 0.65 -19.99
C PRO A 50 16.26 0.66 -18.68
N PHE A 51 15.65 1.21 -17.62
CA PHE A 51 16.19 1.36 -16.27
C PHE A 51 15.11 1.05 -15.24
N PRO A 52 14.74 -0.24 -15.06
CA PRO A 52 13.76 -0.66 -14.07
C PRO A 52 14.05 -0.19 -12.64
N GLY A 53 15.31 -0.08 -12.23
CA GLY A 53 15.67 0.45 -10.91
C GLY A 53 15.30 1.92 -10.77
N ALA A 54 15.74 2.75 -11.73
CA ALA A 54 15.38 4.16 -11.77
C ALA A 54 13.86 4.39 -11.89
N LEU A 55 13.14 3.55 -12.66
CA LEU A 55 11.68 3.61 -12.78
C LEU A 55 11.00 3.37 -11.42
N THR A 56 11.46 2.37 -10.68
CA THR A 56 10.94 2.02 -9.35
C THR A 56 11.20 3.15 -8.34
N ALA A 57 12.38 3.79 -8.41
CA ALA A 57 12.65 4.99 -7.64
C ALA A 57 11.68 6.13 -7.93
N LEU A 58 11.42 6.40 -9.21
CA LEU A 58 10.50 7.45 -9.62
C LEU A 58 9.09 7.17 -9.10
N GLN A 59 8.67 5.91 -9.06
CA GLN A 59 7.39 5.50 -8.47
C GLN A 59 7.34 5.79 -6.97
N TYR A 60 8.37 5.39 -6.21
CA TYR A 60 8.41 5.68 -4.77
C TYR A 60 8.53 7.17 -4.46
N PHE A 61 9.35 7.90 -5.21
CA PHE A 61 9.51 9.34 -5.08
C PHE A 61 8.20 10.08 -5.36
N THR A 62 7.55 9.79 -6.49
CA THR A 62 6.27 10.43 -6.85
C THR A 62 5.15 10.06 -5.89
N SER A 63 5.14 8.84 -5.37
CA SER A 63 4.21 8.41 -4.34
C SER A 63 4.42 9.18 -3.03
N ALA A 64 5.65 9.27 -2.53
CA ALA A 64 5.97 10.07 -1.33
C ALA A 64 5.65 11.56 -1.54
N ALA A 65 6.05 12.15 -2.67
CA ALA A 65 5.76 13.52 -3.02
C ALA A 65 4.26 13.78 -3.16
N GLY A 66 3.51 12.85 -3.75
CA GLY A 66 2.05 12.93 -3.89
C GLY A 66 1.34 12.94 -2.54
N VAL A 67 1.77 12.08 -1.61
CA VAL A 67 1.23 12.06 -0.23
C VAL A 67 1.56 13.37 0.50
N LEU A 68 2.79 13.88 0.38
CA LEU A 68 3.19 15.16 0.97
C LEU A 68 2.42 16.34 0.39
N LEU A 69 2.20 16.36 -0.93
CA LEU A 69 1.40 17.38 -1.60
C LEU A 69 -0.05 17.34 -1.14
N CYS A 70 -0.67 16.16 -1.10
CA CYS A 70 -2.03 15.98 -0.57
C CYS A 70 -2.11 16.35 0.92
N GLY A 71 -1.08 16.02 1.70
CA GLY A 71 -0.96 16.36 3.11
C GLY A 71 -0.81 17.85 3.33
N TRP A 72 -0.04 18.55 2.49
CA TRP A 72 0.10 20.00 2.51
C TRP A 72 -1.19 20.71 2.12
N LEU A 73 -1.84 20.27 1.02
CA LEU A 73 -3.15 20.76 0.59
C LEU A 73 -4.23 20.52 1.65
N LYS A 74 -4.17 19.39 2.36
CA LYS A 74 -5.06 19.10 3.50
C LYS A 74 -4.69 19.87 4.76
N HIS A 75 -3.42 20.07 5.10
CA HIS A 75 -3.01 20.85 6.27
C HIS A 75 -3.48 22.31 6.15
N VAL A 76 -3.52 22.84 4.92
CA VAL A 76 -4.14 24.12 4.58
C VAL A 76 -5.66 24.14 4.79
N VAL A 77 -6.34 22.99 4.77
CA VAL A 77 -7.82 22.88 4.74
C VAL A 77 -8.42 22.23 6.01
N THR A 78 -7.73 21.33 6.72
CA THR A 78 -8.19 20.62 7.93
C THR A 78 -7.09 19.77 8.58
N THR A 79 -6.98 19.83 9.91
CA THR A 79 -6.12 18.98 10.78
C THR A 79 -6.65 17.54 10.84
N ILE A 80 -5.95 16.56 10.25
CA ILE A 80 -6.36 15.14 10.26
C ILE A 80 -5.21 14.21 10.63
N GLU A 81 -5.53 13.21 11.46
CA GLU A 81 -4.73 12.03 11.83
C GLU A 81 -4.48 11.09 10.64
N LEU A 82 -3.21 10.89 10.28
CA LEU A 82 -2.77 10.15 9.10
C LEU A 82 -2.62 8.65 9.40
N ASN A 83 -3.68 7.86 9.19
CA ASN A 83 -3.53 6.40 9.32
C ASN A 83 -2.93 5.77 8.02
N THR A 84 -3.71 5.54 6.96
CA THR A 84 -3.20 4.88 5.74
C THR A 84 -2.18 5.73 4.95
N TRP A 85 -2.42 7.04 4.84
CA TRP A 85 -1.53 7.94 4.08
C TRP A 85 -0.15 8.07 4.74
N GLY A 86 -0.08 8.02 6.08
CA GLY A 86 1.18 7.96 6.82
C GLY A 86 1.95 6.69 6.47
N LEU A 87 1.30 5.53 6.52
CA LEU A 87 1.93 4.24 6.17
C LEU A 87 2.46 4.22 4.72
N VAL A 88 1.72 4.81 3.78
CA VAL A 88 2.19 4.97 2.39
C VAL A 88 3.46 5.84 2.37
N LEU A 89 3.45 7.00 3.02
CA LEU A 89 4.60 7.90 3.06
C LEU A 89 5.84 7.23 3.66
N TYR A 90 5.72 6.63 4.86
CA TYR A 90 6.83 5.98 5.55
C TYR A 90 7.45 4.87 4.71
N ASN A 91 6.64 3.98 4.14
CA ASN A 91 7.15 2.88 3.31
C ASN A 91 7.81 3.36 2.02
N ASN A 92 7.29 4.42 1.39
CA ASN A 92 7.87 4.97 0.18
C ASN A 92 9.19 5.72 0.45
N ILE A 93 9.31 6.40 1.61
CA ILE A 93 10.56 7.02 2.05
C ILE A 93 11.59 5.95 2.44
N GLU A 94 11.18 4.91 3.15
CA GLU A 94 12.05 3.78 3.51
C GLU A 94 12.59 3.07 2.25
N ALA A 95 11.73 2.84 1.25
CA ALA A 95 12.16 2.31 -0.03
C ALA A 95 13.13 3.26 -0.75
N LEU A 96 12.89 4.57 -0.70
CA LEU A 96 13.80 5.58 -1.27
C LEU A 96 15.14 5.65 -0.52
N LEU A 97 15.18 5.36 0.78
CA LEU A 97 16.41 5.26 1.56
C LEU A 97 17.25 4.04 1.13
N LEU A 98 16.59 2.92 0.80
CA LEU A 98 17.24 1.71 0.30
C LEU A 98 17.59 1.78 -1.19
N PHE A 99 17.04 2.74 -1.93
CA PHE A 99 17.22 2.88 -3.37
C PHE A 99 18.69 2.98 -3.83
N PRO A 100 19.60 3.72 -3.18
CA PRO A 100 21.01 3.76 -3.61
C PRO A 100 21.67 2.37 -3.61
N LEU A 101 21.28 1.50 -2.66
CA LEU A 101 21.73 0.11 -2.62
C LEU A 101 21.11 -0.71 -3.75
N GLU A 102 19.83 -0.51 -4.05
CA GLU A 102 19.14 -1.17 -5.18
C GLU A 102 19.79 -0.82 -6.53
N LEU A 103 20.10 0.46 -6.77
CA LEU A 103 20.82 0.89 -7.97
C LEU A 103 22.22 0.29 -8.09
N LEU A 104 22.93 0.14 -6.95
CA LEU A 104 24.25 -0.49 -6.92
C LEU A 104 24.15 -1.98 -7.30
N ILE A 105 23.15 -2.69 -6.76
CA ILE A 105 22.91 -4.12 -7.04
C ILE A 105 22.49 -4.32 -8.50
N MET A 106 21.60 -3.48 -9.04
CA MET A 106 21.18 -3.56 -10.45
C MET A 106 22.29 -3.13 -11.43
N GLY A 107 23.30 -2.39 -10.96
CA GLY A 107 24.43 -1.92 -11.78
C GLY A 107 24.04 -0.83 -12.78
N GLU A 108 22.84 -0.24 -12.65
CA GLU A 108 22.31 0.75 -13.59
C GLU A 108 23.04 2.10 -13.52
N LEU A 109 23.73 2.40 -12.41
CA LEU A 109 24.44 3.67 -12.20
C LEU A 109 25.38 4.04 -13.34
N LYS A 110 26.20 3.08 -13.78
CA LYS A 110 27.18 3.31 -14.86
C LYS A 110 26.51 3.51 -16.20
N LYS A 111 25.40 2.80 -16.44
CA LYS A 111 24.61 2.89 -17.66
C LYS A 111 23.91 4.25 -17.75
N ILE A 112 23.27 4.68 -16.66
CA ILE A 112 22.64 6.00 -16.55
C ILE A 112 23.68 7.11 -16.76
N GLN A 113 24.86 7.03 -16.14
CA GLN A 113 25.90 8.04 -16.32
C GLN A 113 26.38 8.15 -17.78
N HIS A 114 26.55 7.01 -18.45
CA HIS A 114 26.95 6.98 -19.85
C HIS A 114 25.88 7.57 -20.77
N GLU A 115 24.62 7.21 -20.53
CA GLU A 115 23.47 7.59 -21.35
C GLU A 115 22.95 9.01 -21.06
N ILE A 116 23.32 9.62 -19.92
CA ILE A 116 23.15 11.07 -19.67
C ILE A 116 24.19 11.90 -20.44
N THR A 117 25.37 11.32 -20.71
CA THR A 117 26.46 12.03 -21.40
C THR A 117 26.23 12.08 -22.91
N ASP A 118 25.59 11.06 -23.47
CA ASP A 118 25.07 11.10 -24.84
C ASP A 118 23.66 11.68 -24.82
N GLU A 119 23.49 12.92 -25.30
CA GLU A 119 22.24 13.67 -25.51
C GLU A 119 21.07 12.80 -26.03
N SER A 120 20.43 12.03 -25.16
CA SER A 120 19.34 11.15 -25.56
C SER A 120 17.99 11.84 -25.31
N ASP A 121 17.00 11.47 -26.11
CA ASP A 121 15.68 12.10 -26.14
C ASP A 121 14.76 11.65 -24.97
N TRP A 122 15.26 11.67 -23.73
CA TRP A 122 14.55 11.21 -22.52
C TRP A 122 13.29 12.03 -22.22
N HIS A 123 13.23 13.27 -22.71
CA HIS A 123 12.06 14.15 -22.61
C HIS A 123 11.00 13.93 -23.69
N SER A 124 11.17 12.93 -24.55
CA SER A 124 10.19 12.63 -25.58
C SER A 124 8.88 12.13 -24.99
N PHE A 125 7.76 12.60 -25.55
CA PHE A 125 6.41 12.23 -25.12
C PHE A 125 6.15 10.71 -25.01
N PRO A 126 6.67 9.84 -25.91
CA PRO A 126 6.52 8.39 -25.80
C PRO A 126 7.29 7.74 -24.62
N VAL A 127 8.21 8.45 -23.97
CA VAL A 127 8.93 8.00 -22.76
C VAL A 127 8.23 8.56 -21.52
N ILE A 128 7.88 9.84 -21.54
CA ILE A 128 7.23 10.51 -20.40
C ILE A 128 5.87 9.89 -20.10
N LEU A 129 5.03 9.63 -21.11
CA LEU A 129 3.68 9.11 -20.91
C LEU A 129 3.65 7.77 -20.15
N PRO A 130 4.36 6.70 -20.58
CA PRO A 130 4.39 5.46 -19.83
C PRO A 130 4.99 5.60 -18.43
N VAL A 131 6.03 6.42 -18.27
CA VAL A 131 6.66 6.65 -16.96
C VAL A 131 5.70 7.39 -16.01
N ALA A 132 5.01 8.43 -16.49
CA ALA A 132 4.03 9.16 -15.68
C ALA A 132 2.85 8.28 -15.28
N LEU A 133 2.34 7.45 -16.20
CA LEU A 133 1.29 6.48 -15.89
C LEU A 133 1.77 5.44 -14.88
N SER A 134 3.02 4.97 -14.99
CA SER A 134 3.59 4.02 -14.03
C SER A 134 3.67 4.64 -12.64
N CYS A 135 4.09 5.91 -12.52
CA CYS A 135 4.12 6.66 -11.27
C CYS A 135 2.72 6.83 -10.66
N LEU A 136 1.72 7.17 -11.48
CA LEU A 136 0.32 7.27 -11.04
C LEU A 136 -0.18 5.94 -10.44
N PHE A 137 0.03 4.84 -11.16
CA PHE A 137 -0.37 3.52 -10.69
C PHE A 137 0.53 2.99 -9.55
N GLY A 138 1.77 3.47 -9.44
CA GLY A 138 2.69 3.23 -8.32
C GLY A 138 2.20 3.83 -7.00
N LEU A 139 1.65 5.05 -7.06
CA LEU A 139 0.93 5.65 -5.92
C LEU A 139 -0.36 4.86 -5.61
N ALA A 140 -1.14 4.52 -6.63
CA ALA A 140 -2.40 3.79 -6.45
C ALA A 140 -2.20 2.41 -5.79
N ILE A 141 -1.23 1.61 -6.28
CA ILE A 141 -0.92 0.30 -5.69
C ILE A 141 -0.43 0.43 -4.25
N SER A 142 0.35 1.48 -3.94
CA SER A 142 0.81 1.74 -2.58
C SER A 142 -0.40 2.02 -1.68
N PHE A 143 -1.26 2.96 -2.06
CA PHE A 143 -2.43 3.33 -1.27
C PHE A 143 -3.41 2.17 -1.09
N PHE A 144 -3.84 1.53 -2.18
CA PHE A 144 -4.78 0.40 -2.11
C PHE A 144 -4.15 -0.83 -1.47
N GLY A 145 -2.84 -1.05 -1.62
CA GLY A 145 -2.13 -2.16 -0.99
C GLY A 145 -2.11 -2.05 0.53
N PHE A 146 -1.78 -0.86 1.07
CA PHE A 146 -1.85 -0.61 2.51
C PHE A 146 -3.30 -0.62 3.02
N SER A 147 -4.23 -0.03 2.27
CA SER A 147 -5.66 -0.05 2.63
C SER A 147 -6.21 -1.48 2.67
N CYS A 148 -5.81 -2.32 1.72
CA CYS A 148 -6.22 -3.71 1.64
C CYS A 148 -5.63 -4.51 2.81
N ARG A 149 -4.33 -4.37 3.10
CA ARG A 149 -3.68 -5.03 4.25
C ARG A 149 -4.30 -4.67 5.60
N ARG A 150 -4.91 -3.49 5.72
CA ARG A 150 -5.69 -3.10 6.93
C ARG A 150 -7.10 -3.68 6.97
N ALA A 151 -7.67 -4.00 5.81
CA ALA A 151 -9.06 -4.42 5.65
C ALA A 151 -9.24 -5.94 5.60
N ILE A 152 -8.21 -6.69 5.17
CA ILE A 152 -8.25 -8.15 5.05
C ILE A 152 -7.09 -8.79 5.80
N SER A 153 -7.25 -10.06 6.20
CA SER A 153 -6.21 -10.83 6.89
C SER A 153 -4.99 -11.07 5.99
N ALA A 154 -3.83 -11.38 6.58
CA ALA A 154 -2.61 -11.73 5.85
C ALA A 154 -2.82 -12.91 4.87
N THR A 155 -3.56 -13.94 5.29
CA THR A 155 -3.95 -15.05 4.39
C THR A 155 -4.87 -14.57 3.27
N GLY A 156 -5.84 -13.69 3.56
CA GLY A 156 -6.67 -13.07 2.54
C GLY A 156 -5.85 -12.27 1.53
N PHE A 157 -4.85 -11.51 1.98
CA PHE A 157 -3.99 -10.69 1.13
C PHE A 157 -3.11 -11.54 0.21
N THR A 158 -2.60 -12.66 0.69
CA THR A 158 -1.84 -13.60 -0.14
C THR A 158 -2.71 -14.31 -1.18
N VAL A 159 -3.94 -14.74 -0.82
CA VAL A 159 -4.92 -15.25 -1.80
C VAL A 159 -5.26 -14.19 -2.84
N LEU A 160 -5.49 -12.94 -2.42
CA LEU A 160 -5.76 -11.82 -3.31
C LEU A 160 -4.58 -11.55 -4.26
N GLY A 161 -3.34 -11.71 -3.80
CA GLY A 161 -2.14 -11.63 -4.62
C GLY A 161 -2.10 -12.70 -5.72
N ILE A 162 -2.52 -13.93 -5.41
CA ILE A 162 -2.68 -15.00 -6.41
C ILE A 162 -3.73 -14.56 -7.44
N VAL A 163 -4.94 -14.16 -7.00
CA VAL A 163 -6.03 -13.71 -7.88
C VAL A 163 -5.59 -12.54 -8.76
N ASN A 164 -4.88 -11.57 -8.20
CA ASN A 164 -4.34 -10.43 -8.92
C ASN A 164 -3.38 -10.86 -10.05
N LYS A 165 -2.50 -11.83 -9.79
CA LYS A 165 -1.59 -12.35 -10.83
C LYS A 165 -2.35 -12.92 -12.02
N LEU A 166 -3.54 -13.48 -11.79
CA LEU A 166 -4.41 -14.02 -12.85
C LEU A 166 -5.07 -12.92 -13.63
N LEU A 167 -5.55 -11.90 -12.93
CA LEU A 167 -6.12 -10.71 -13.54
C LEU A 167 -5.10 -10.03 -14.44
N THR A 168 -3.86 -9.87 -13.99
CA THR A 168 -2.75 -9.35 -14.81
C THR A 168 -2.56 -10.17 -16.08
N VAL A 169 -2.57 -11.51 -15.97
CA VAL A 169 -2.44 -12.38 -17.13
C VAL A 169 -3.63 -12.21 -18.07
N MET A 170 -4.86 -12.23 -17.56
CA MET A 170 -6.07 -12.07 -18.37
C MET A 170 -6.07 -10.73 -19.12
N ILE A 171 -5.75 -9.63 -18.43
CA ILE A 171 -5.65 -8.30 -19.04
C ILE A 171 -4.51 -8.28 -20.08
N ASN A 172 -3.35 -8.86 -19.76
CA ASN A 172 -2.24 -8.94 -20.72
C ASN A 172 -2.60 -9.75 -21.97
N LEU A 173 -3.38 -10.83 -21.83
CA LEU A 173 -3.89 -11.62 -22.96
C LEU A 173 -4.89 -10.81 -23.81
N VAL A 174 -5.76 -10.01 -23.17
CA VAL A 174 -6.71 -9.15 -23.88
C VAL A 174 -6.00 -8.02 -24.65
N ILE A 175 -4.94 -7.43 -24.08
CA ILE A 175 -4.23 -6.30 -24.71
C ILE A 175 -3.23 -6.76 -25.78
N TRP A 176 -2.53 -7.87 -25.57
CA TRP A 176 -1.55 -8.46 -26.51
C TRP A 176 -2.07 -9.76 -27.11
N ASP A 177 -3.15 -9.68 -27.90
CA ASP A 177 -3.69 -10.87 -28.55
C ASP A 177 -2.79 -11.32 -29.72
N LYS A 178 -1.87 -12.24 -29.44
CA LYS A 178 -1.22 -13.12 -30.44
C LYS A 178 -0.60 -14.34 -29.74
N HIS A 179 -1.19 -15.52 -29.96
CA HIS A 179 -0.64 -16.86 -29.66
C HIS A 179 -0.61 -17.34 -28.19
N SER A 180 -1.60 -17.07 -27.35
CA SER A 180 -1.71 -17.87 -26.11
C SER A 180 -2.32 -19.23 -26.42
N THR A 181 -1.48 -20.20 -26.75
CA THR A 181 -1.85 -21.61 -26.84
C THR A 181 -2.66 -22.01 -25.59
N TRP A 182 -3.80 -22.67 -25.80
CA TRP A 182 -4.68 -23.24 -24.75
C TRP A 182 -3.94 -23.87 -23.56
N VAL A 183 -2.78 -24.47 -23.82
CA VAL A 183 -1.86 -25.06 -22.83
C VAL A 183 -1.39 -24.05 -21.77
N GLY A 184 -1.10 -22.80 -22.13
CA GLY A 184 -0.68 -21.76 -21.19
C GLY A 184 -1.80 -21.39 -20.21
N THR A 185 -3.02 -21.23 -20.72
CA THR A 185 -4.22 -20.95 -19.89
C THR A 185 -4.52 -22.10 -18.92
N VAL A 186 -4.43 -23.35 -19.38
CA VAL A 186 -4.62 -24.53 -18.51
C VAL A 186 -3.51 -24.65 -17.47
N GLY A 187 -2.24 -24.41 -17.84
CA GLY A 187 -1.11 -24.42 -16.91
C GLY A 187 -1.23 -23.35 -15.81
N LEU A 188 -1.75 -22.18 -16.15
CA LEU A 188 -2.08 -21.12 -15.19
C LEU A 188 -3.15 -21.56 -14.19
N LEU A 189 -4.23 -22.18 -14.67
CA LEU A 189 -5.30 -22.68 -13.80
C LEU A 189 -4.82 -23.80 -12.86
N ILE A 190 -3.95 -24.69 -13.34
CA ILE A 190 -3.35 -25.74 -12.50
C ILE A 190 -2.40 -25.14 -11.46
N CYS A 191 -1.56 -24.17 -11.83
CA CYS A 191 -0.68 -23.46 -10.89
C CYS A 191 -1.47 -22.75 -9.79
N MET A 192 -2.62 -22.15 -10.13
CA MET A 192 -3.53 -21.53 -9.15
C MET A 192 -4.12 -22.53 -8.17
N LEU A 193 -4.66 -23.65 -8.68
CA LEU A 193 -5.24 -24.70 -7.85
C LEU A 193 -4.19 -25.25 -6.88
N GLY A 194 -2.96 -25.46 -7.35
CA GLY A 194 -1.84 -25.86 -6.52
C GLY A 194 -1.49 -24.84 -5.43
N GLY A 195 -1.45 -23.54 -5.76
CA GLY A 195 -1.20 -22.47 -4.80
C GLY A 195 -2.28 -22.36 -3.72
N VAL A 196 -3.55 -22.44 -4.11
CA VAL A 196 -4.69 -22.40 -3.17
C VAL A 196 -4.69 -23.64 -2.27
N MET A 197 -4.50 -24.84 -2.83
CA MET A 197 -4.44 -26.08 -2.05
C MET A 197 -3.24 -26.09 -1.08
N TYR A 198 -2.08 -25.61 -1.51
CA TYR A 198 -0.90 -25.49 -0.63
C TYR A 198 -1.15 -24.53 0.53
N GLN A 199 -1.76 -23.38 0.25
CA GLN A 199 -2.05 -22.37 1.26
C GLN A 199 -3.12 -22.84 2.26
N GLN A 200 -4.13 -23.57 1.78
CA GLN A 200 -5.12 -24.22 2.66
C GLN A 200 -4.49 -25.32 3.51
N SER A 201 -3.53 -26.08 2.98
CA SER A 201 -2.85 -27.15 3.72
C SER A 201 -1.86 -26.66 4.78
N THR A 202 -1.35 -25.42 4.64
CA THR A 202 -0.31 -24.87 5.53
C THR A 202 -0.85 -23.85 6.52
N SER A 203 -2.06 -23.31 6.31
CA SER A 203 -2.68 -22.35 7.22
C SER A 203 -3.35 -23.06 8.39
N LYS A 204 -2.63 -23.18 9.53
CA LYS A 204 -3.30 -23.43 10.81
C LYS A 204 -4.10 -22.17 11.20
N PRO A 205 -5.34 -22.28 11.70
CA PRO A 205 -6.12 -21.12 12.11
C PRO A 205 -5.45 -20.51 13.35
N LYS A 206 -4.88 -19.31 13.19
CA LYS A 206 -4.67 -18.38 14.29
C LYS A 206 -5.54 -17.17 14.02
N ASP A 207 -6.44 -16.90 14.95
CA ASP A 207 -7.46 -15.85 14.87
C ASP A 207 -6.82 -14.47 14.65
N ALA A 208 -6.90 -13.98 13.41
CA ALA A 208 -6.38 -12.69 12.98
C ALA A 208 -7.12 -11.48 13.60
N LYS A 209 -8.16 -11.73 14.40
CA LYS A 209 -8.96 -10.68 15.06
C LYS A 209 -8.45 -10.31 16.46
N GLN A 210 -7.64 -11.16 17.09
CA GLN A 210 -7.02 -10.87 18.41
C GLN A 210 -5.82 -9.94 18.29
N VAL A 211 -4.98 -10.11 17.27
CA VAL A 211 -3.72 -9.35 17.13
C VAL A 211 -3.95 -7.85 16.93
N THR A 212 -4.96 -7.45 16.14
CA THR A 212 -5.24 -6.01 15.90
C THR A 212 -5.93 -5.33 17.09
N VAL A 213 -6.56 -6.09 17.99
CA VAL A 213 -7.19 -5.55 19.21
C VAL A 213 -6.16 -5.45 20.32
N GLU A 214 -5.35 -6.50 20.52
CA GLU A 214 -4.24 -6.49 21.49
C GLU A 214 -3.21 -5.40 21.17
N GLU A 215 -2.79 -5.24 19.91
CA GLU A 215 -1.79 -4.23 19.53
C GLU A 215 -2.30 -2.80 19.77
N LYS A 216 -3.61 -2.57 19.57
CA LYS A 216 -4.24 -1.27 19.76
C LYS A 216 -4.53 -0.96 21.23
N GLU A 217 -4.85 -1.96 22.03
CA GLU A 217 -4.98 -1.85 23.49
C GLU A 217 -3.61 -1.65 24.15
N GLU A 218 -2.57 -2.33 23.68
CA GLU A 218 -1.20 -2.19 24.19
C GLU A 218 -0.59 -0.81 23.85
N GLU A 219 -0.88 -0.28 22.67
CA GLU A 219 -0.46 1.07 22.25
C GLU A 219 -1.21 2.17 23.03
N GLN A 220 -2.52 2.00 23.28
CA GLN A 220 -3.30 2.90 24.15
C GLN A 220 -2.80 2.87 25.60
N LEU A 221 -2.45 1.69 26.13
CA LEU A 221 -1.93 1.55 27.49
C LEU A 221 -0.56 2.23 27.65
N LYS A 222 0.34 2.07 26.66
CA LYS A 222 1.65 2.74 26.66
C LYS A 222 1.53 4.27 26.57
N LEU A 223 0.57 4.79 25.80
CA LEU A 223 0.31 6.23 25.72
C LEU A 223 -0.22 6.79 27.05
N LEU A 224 -1.09 6.06 27.73
CA LEU A 224 -1.61 6.44 29.06
C LEU A 224 -0.50 6.40 30.13
N GLU A 225 0.38 5.39 30.11
CA GLU A 225 1.52 5.30 31.01
C GLU A 225 2.53 6.44 30.79
N MET A 226 2.80 6.82 29.53
CA MET A 226 3.66 7.96 29.22
C MET A 226 3.06 9.29 29.67
N GLN A 227 1.73 9.48 29.56
CA GLN A 227 1.07 10.67 30.08
C GLN A 227 1.11 10.74 31.62
N ALA A 228 0.89 9.62 32.31
CA ALA A 228 0.95 9.56 33.77
C ALA A 228 2.35 9.85 34.32
N ASN A 229 3.41 9.32 33.69
CA ASN A 229 4.79 9.60 34.09
C ASN A 229 5.15 11.07 33.84
N SER A 230 4.69 11.66 32.73
CA SER A 230 4.94 13.09 32.46
C SER A 230 4.25 14.03 33.45
N GLU A 231 3.03 13.71 33.90
CA GLU A 231 2.34 14.51 34.94
C GLU A 231 3.02 14.39 36.30
N THR A 232 3.51 13.18 36.64
CA THR A 232 4.21 12.92 37.90
C THR A 232 5.54 13.70 37.95
N ASP A 233 6.33 13.65 36.87
CA ASP A 233 7.60 14.38 36.77
C ASP A 233 7.41 15.91 36.86
N ILE A 234 6.34 16.46 36.28
CA ILE A 234 6.03 17.90 36.39
C ILE A 234 5.66 18.26 37.84
N SER A 235 4.87 17.43 38.51
CA SER A 235 4.47 17.67 39.89
C SER A 235 5.67 17.61 40.86
N ASP A 236 6.61 16.70 40.64
CA ASP A 236 7.83 16.57 41.45
C ASP A 236 8.77 17.77 41.24
N ILE A 237 8.87 18.28 40.01
CA ILE A 237 9.64 19.49 39.70
C ILE A 237 9.04 20.73 40.37
N GLU A 238 7.71 20.90 40.36
CA GLU A 238 7.04 22.03 41.02
C GLU A 238 7.14 21.97 42.55
N VAL A 239 7.07 20.78 43.14
CA VAL A 239 7.24 20.58 44.59
C VAL A 239 8.68 20.87 45.03
N ASN A 240 9.68 20.46 44.23
CA ASN A 240 11.09 20.68 44.57
C ASN A 240 11.49 22.16 44.40
N LYS A 241 11.00 22.82 43.36
CA LYS A 241 11.19 24.28 43.15
C LYS A 241 10.58 25.13 44.26
N SER A 242 9.48 24.66 44.86
CA SER A 242 8.83 25.33 46.00
C SER A 242 9.60 25.17 47.31
N ARG A 243 10.53 24.21 47.40
CA ARG A 243 11.39 23.97 48.57
C ARG A 243 12.70 24.73 48.54
N GLU A 244 13.22 25.07 47.35
CA GLU A 244 14.47 25.84 47.20
C GLU A 244 14.25 27.37 47.23
N GLY A 245 13.00 27.83 47.23
CA GLY A 245 12.62 29.25 47.21
C GLY A 245 12.28 29.88 48.56
N ASN A 246 12.53 29.20 49.69
CA ASN A 246 12.20 29.66 51.05
C ASN A 246 13.43 29.65 51.98
#